data_AF-A0A9E4KNP7-F1
#
_entry.id   AF-A0A9E4KNP7-F1
#
_cell.length_a   1.000
_cell.length_b   1.000
_cell.length_c   1.000
_cell.angle_alpha   90.00
_cell.angle_beta   90.00
_cell.angle_gamma   90.00
#
_symmetry.space_group_name_H-M   'P 1'
#
loop_
_entity.id
_entity.type
_entity.pdbx_description
1 polymer ?
#
loop_
_entity_poly.entity_id
_entity_poly.type
_entity_poly.pdbx_seq_one_letter_code
_entity_poly.pdbx_strand_id
1 'polypeptide(L)'
;MNAWGATDQPGAIEEVVVTAKTGSRIARQVDSPSPLSSYEGEDLLDAGLKDIRDLVGVLSINAGSENNSDNLTQNFTVGTANINLRGLGVASTLVLLNGRRQVLSSVQTDDGSSFVDLAALVPMLAIERVEILKDGAT
;
A
#
# COMPACT_ATOMS: atom_id res chain seq x y z
N MET A 1 -2.57 17.55 -45.99
CA MET A 1 -1.61 16.53 -45.53
C MET A 1 -1.16 16.94 -44.14
N ASN A 2 -1.08 15.98 -43.21
CA ASN A 2 -1.54 16.09 -41.83
C ASN A 2 -0.52 16.67 -40.83
N ALA A 3 -1.07 17.08 -39.67
CA ALA A 3 -0.48 17.82 -38.55
C ALA A 3 0.38 16.98 -37.57
N TRP A 4 0.51 17.48 -36.33
CA TRP A 4 0.98 16.86 -35.07
C TRP A 4 2.50 17.01 -34.83
N GLY A 5 3.02 17.81 -33.88
CA GLY A 5 2.48 18.26 -32.60
C GLY A 5 3.04 17.37 -31.49
N ALA A 6 4.30 17.58 -31.10
CA ALA A 6 4.92 16.85 -29.99
C ALA A 6 4.39 17.45 -28.68
N THR A 7 3.42 16.76 -28.08
CA THR A 7 3.00 17.00 -26.69
C THR A 7 4.07 16.47 -25.76
N ASP A 8 4.61 17.37 -24.95
CA ASP A 8 5.34 17.08 -23.71
C ASP A 8 4.45 16.19 -22.82
N GLN A 9 4.81 14.92 -22.69
CA GLN A 9 4.19 14.01 -21.73
C GLN A 9 5.00 14.12 -20.44
N PRO A 10 4.45 14.70 -19.36
CA PRO A 10 5.08 14.54 -18.05
C PRO A 10 5.13 13.04 -17.75
N GLY A 11 6.29 12.60 -17.23
CA GLY A 11 6.61 11.19 -16.98
C GLY A 11 5.47 10.47 -16.24
N ALA A 12 5.29 9.20 -16.59
CA ALA A 12 4.30 8.32 -16.00
C ALA A 12 4.33 8.43 -14.46
N ILE A 13 3.24 8.99 -13.92
CA ILE A 13 2.96 9.11 -12.49
C ILE A 13 2.82 7.71 -11.86
N GLU A 14 3.50 7.49 -10.74
CA GLU A 14 3.45 6.25 -9.96
C GLU A 14 2.50 6.45 -8.76
N GLU A 15 1.23 6.10 -8.95
CA GLU A 15 0.15 6.12 -7.95
C GLU A 15 0.16 4.82 -7.12
N VAL A 16 0.26 4.89 -5.79
CA VAL A 16 0.26 3.71 -4.89
C VAL A 16 -1.06 3.64 -4.11
N VAL A 17 -1.96 2.75 -4.50
CA VAL A 17 -3.29 2.64 -3.88
C VAL A 17 -3.34 1.45 -2.91
N VAL A 18 -3.19 1.67 -1.60
CA VAL A 18 -3.29 0.60 -0.58
C VAL A 18 -4.75 0.32 -0.23
N THR A 19 -5.49 -0.32 -1.15
CA THR A 19 -6.91 -0.66 -0.92
C THR A 19 -7.13 -2.13 -0.62
N ALA A 20 -7.59 -2.42 0.60
CA ALA A 20 -8.20 -3.69 0.96
C ALA A 20 -9.62 -3.87 0.39
N LYS A 21 -9.80 -4.71 -0.66
CA LYS A 21 -10.94 -5.64 -0.79
C LYS A 21 -10.78 -6.69 -1.89
N THR A 22 -11.31 -7.89 -1.66
CA THR A 22 -11.72 -8.83 -2.72
C THR A 22 -12.82 -8.20 -3.59
N GLY A 23 -12.49 -7.90 -4.85
CA GLY A 23 -13.47 -7.63 -5.91
C GLY A 23 -13.54 -6.18 -6.40
N SER A 24 -13.12 -6.00 -7.67
CA SER A 24 -13.51 -4.92 -8.59
C SER A 24 -12.92 -3.50 -8.41
N ARG A 25 -12.04 -3.18 -9.38
CA ARG A 25 -11.90 -1.91 -10.12
C ARG A 25 -12.52 -0.68 -9.44
N ILE A 26 -11.73 -0.01 -8.60
CA ILE A 26 -12.07 1.31 -8.04
C ILE A 26 -11.91 2.34 -9.16
N ALA A 27 -12.94 2.42 -10.00
CA ALA A 27 -13.30 3.69 -10.60
C ALA A 27 -13.75 4.58 -9.44
N ARG A 28 -13.22 5.80 -9.38
CA ARG A 28 -13.59 6.89 -8.46
C ARG A 28 -15.11 6.93 -8.29
N GLN A 29 -15.62 6.21 -7.29
CA GLN A 29 -17.05 6.16 -7.00
C GLN A 29 -17.30 7.36 -6.11
N VAL A 30 -17.70 8.46 -6.76
CA VAL A 30 -18.03 9.77 -6.17
C VAL A 30 -19.15 9.68 -5.11
N ASP A 31 -19.72 8.48 -4.88
CA ASP A 31 -20.86 8.21 -4.01
C ASP A 31 -20.64 7.05 -3.02
N SER A 32 -19.41 6.58 -2.79
CA SER A 32 -19.19 5.57 -1.73
C SER A 32 -18.99 6.27 -0.37
N PRO A 33 -19.86 6.07 0.63
CA PRO A 33 -19.68 6.61 1.99
C PRO A 33 -18.57 5.87 2.77
N SER A 34 -17.81 4.99 2.12
CA SER A 34 -16.73 4.25 2.77
C SER A 34 -15.63 5.23 3.23
N PRO A 35 -15.21 5.16 4.50
CA PRO A 35 -14.14 6.00 5.03
C PRO A 35 -12.82 5.73 4.29
N LEU A 36 -12.51 6.61 3.33
CA LEU A 36 -11.24 6.70 2.62
C LEU A 36 -10.29 7.62 3.37
N SER A 37 -9.02 7.25 3.46
CA SER A 37 -7.96 8.13 3.94
C SER A 37 -6.88 8.23 2.90
N SER A 38 -6.64 9.44 2.41
CA SER A 38 -5.58 9.76 1.48
C SER A 38 -4.46 10.50 2.20
N TYR A 39 -3.23 10.15 1.85
CA TYR A 39 -2.00 10.79 2.33
C TYR A 39 -1.16 11.12 1.10
N GLU A 40 -0.79 12.39 0.93
CA GLU A 40 0.12 12.79 -0.14
C GLU A 40 1.55 12.39 0.22
N GLY A 41 2.32 11.93 -0.77
CA GLY A 41 3.69 11.45 -0.57
C GLY A 41 4.63 12.53 -0.05
N GLU A 42 4.44 13.78 -0.50
CA GLU A 42 5.20 14.93 0.01
C GLU A 42 4.98 15.14 1.52
N ASP A 43 3.73 15.07 1.99
CA ASP A 43 3.40 15.21 3.40
C ASP A 43 4.03 14.10 4.24
N LEU A 44 4.09 12.88 3.70
CA LEU A 44 4.71 11.74 4.37
C LEU A 44 6.23 11.92 4.51
N LEU A 45 6.88 12.43 3.47
CA LEU A 45 8.32 12.72 3.48
C LEU A 45 8.65 13.88 4.43
N ASP A 46 7.83 14.93 4.44
CA ASP A 46 7.96 16.08 5.34
C ASP A 46 7.71 15.68 6.81
N ALA A 47 6.84 14.69 7.05
CA ALA A 47 6.67 14.05 8.35
C ALA A 47 7.85 13.16 8.77
N GLY A 48 8.85 13.00 7.91
CA GLY A 48 10.09 12.26 8.18
C GLY A 48 10.00 10.75 7.94
N LEU A 49 8.93 10.27 7.29
CA LEU A 49 8.75 8.86 6.93
C LEU A 49 9.66 8.53 5.74
N LYS A 50 10.57 7.57 5.92
CA LYS A 50 11.59 7.23 4.90
C LYS A 50 11.37 5.86 4.29
N ASP A 51 10.65 5.00 5.00
CA ASP A 51 10.28 3.67 4.58
C ASP A 51 8.78 3.46 4.73
N ILE A 52 8.20 2.59 3.89
CA ILE A 52 6.76 2.27 3.95
C ILE A 52 6.39 1.61 5.30
N ARG A 53 7.34 0.98 5.99
CA ARG A 53 7.17 0.48 7.37
C ARG A 53 6.89 1.60 8.36
N ASP A 54 7.53 2.75 8.18
CA ASP A 54 7.31 3.89 9.05
C ASP A 54 5.85 4.34 8.92
N LEU A 55 5.36 4.43 7.67
CA LEU A 55 3.96 4.74 7.39
C LEU A 55 3.04 3.72 8.06
N VAL A 56 3.28 2.42 7.84
CA VAL A 56 2.46 1.36 8.43
C VAL A 56 2.47 1.40 9.97
N GLY A 57 3.60 1.77 10.58
CA GLY A 57 3.74 1.91 12.02
C GLY A 57 2.93 3.06 12.62
N VAL A 58 2.73 4.16 11.88
CA VAL A 58 1.96 5.32 12.36
C VAL A 58 0.46 5.23 12.05
N LEU A 59 0.03 4.29 11.21
CA LEU A 59 -1.38 4.08 10.91
C LEU A 59 -2.11 3.48 12.11
N SER A 60 -2.99 4.27 12.73
CA SER A 60 -3.79 3.82 13.89
C SER A 60 -4.71 2.63 13.60
N ILE A 61 -5.03 2.38 12.32
CA ILE A 61 -5.86 1.25 11.88
C ILE A 61 -5.06 -0.03 11.67
N ASN A 62 -3.73 0.06 11.61
CA ASN A 62 -2.87 -1.10 11.52
C ASN A 62 -2.77 -1.77 12.89
N ALA A 63 -3.11 -3.05 12.97
CA ALA A 63 -3.07 -3.82 14.21
C ALA A 63 -2.60 -5.24 13.92
N GLY A 64 -1.42 -5.62 14.44
CA GLY A 64 -0.86 -6.95 14.24
C GLY A 64 -0.14 -7.13 12.89
N SER A 65 0.52 -6.08 12.38
CA SER A 65 1.52 -6.22 11.30
C SER A 65 2.85 -6.73 11.85
N GLU A 66 3.58 -7.48 11.03
CA GLU A 66 4.90 -8.01 11.34
C GLU A 66 6.00 -7.23 10.62
N ASN A 67 6.34 -6.04 11.13
CA ASN A 67 7.31 -5.10 10.51
C ASN A 67 8.51 -4.79 11.41
N ASN A 68 8.69 -5.54 12.51
CA ASN A 68 9.80 -5.38 13.42
C ASN A 68 11.07 -5.98 12.81
N SER A 69 12.22 -5.36 13.09
CA SER A 69 13.53 -5.88 12.68
C SER A 69 14.06 -6.98 13.60
N ASP A 70 13.37 -7.28 14.70
CA ASP A 70 13.79 -8.26 15.69
C ASP A 70 13.61 -9.71 15.19
N ASN A 71 14.72 -10.36 14.87
CA ASN A 71 14.73 -11.74 14.38
C ASN A 71 14.30 -12.78 15.44
N LEU A 72 14.30 -12.41 16.74
CA LEU A 72 13.90 -13.33 17.81
C LEU A 72 12.39 -13.51 17.86
N THR A 73 11.64 -12.53 17.34
CA THR A 73 10.18 -12.50 17.38
C THR A 73 9.53 -12.53 16.01
N GLN A 74 10.29 -12.28 14.93
CA GLN A 74 9.80 -12.26 13.54
C GLN A 74 10.83 -12.89 12.62
N ASN A 75 10.99 -14.22 12.70
CA ASN A 75 12.13 -14.91 12.10
C ASN A 75 12.06 -14.95 10.56
N PHE A 76 10.86 -15.03 9.99
CA PHE A 76 10.68 -15.07 8.53
C PHE A 76 10.46 -13.71 7.89
N THR A 77 9.87 -12.76 8.61
CA THR A 77 9.42 -11.47 8.07
C THR A 77 10.43 -10.33 8.23
N VAL A 78 11.62 -10.60 8.78
CA VAL A 78 12.72 -9.61 8.85
C VAL A 78 13.01 -9.02 7.48
N GLY A 79 13.02 -7.69 7.39
CA GLY A 79 13.32 -7.00 6.14
C GLY A 79 12.17 -7.01 5.12
N THR A 80 10.97 -7.45 5.50
CA THR A 80 9.72 -7.27 4.73
C THR A 80 8.82 -6.23 5.38
N ALA A 81 7.76 -5.80 4.71
CA ALA A 81 6.71 -4.97 5.30
C ALA A 81 5.32 -5.47 4.90
N ASN A 82 4.44 -5.67 5.86
CA ASN A 82 3.04 -6.02 5.66
C ASN A 82 2.12 -5.07 6.42
N ILE A 83 0.82 -5.16 6.14
CA ILE A 83 -0.20 -4.33 6.77
C ILE A 83 -1.39 -5.18 7.18
N ASN A 84 -1.86 -4.98 8.41
CA ASN A 84 -3.01 -5.68 8.97
C ASN A 84 -4.07 -4.67 9.39
N LEU A 85 -4.95 -4.32 8.44
CA LEU A 85 -6.01 -3.35 8.70
C LEU A 85 -7.05 -3.95 9.65
N ARG A 86 -7.28 -3.28 10.78
CA ARG A 86 -8.29 -3.63 11.79
C ARG A 86 -8.07 -5.00 12.44
N GLY A 87 -6.87 -5.58 12.33
CA GLY A 87 -6.56 -6.87 12.95
C GLY A 87 -7.22 -8.08 12.29
N LEU A 88 -7.63 -7.98 11.02
CA LEU A 88 -8.26 -9.06 10.26
C LEU A 88 -7.27 -10.11 9.74
N GLY A 89 -5.98 -9.91 9.97
CA GLY A 89 -4.89 -10.75 9.48
C GLY A 89 -4.20 -10.12 8.26
N VAL A 90 -2.88 -10.35 8.13
CA VAL A 90 -2.08 -9.78 7.03
C VAL A 90 -2.48 -10.28 5.64
N ALA A 91 -3.13 -11.45 5.57
CA ALA A 91 -3.68 -12.02 4.33
C ALA A 91 -5.00 -11.36 3.88
N SER A 92 -5.62 -10.55 4.75
CA SER A 92 -6.94 -9.95 4.52
C SER A 92 -6.86 -8.57 3.85
N THR A 93 -5.66 -8.11 3.48
CA THR A 93 -5.43 -6.84 2.79
C THR A 93 -5.11 -7.06 1.32
N LEU A 94 -5.92 -6.48 0.43
CA LEU A 94 -5.52 -6.27 -0.96
C LEU A 94 -4.59 -5.06 -1.03
N VAL A 95 -3.55 -5.17 -1.86
CA VAL A 95 -2.64 -4.06 -2.15
C VAL A 95 -2.67 -3.81 -3.65
N LEU A 96 -2.86 -2.55 -4.03
CA LEU A 96 -2.80 -2.11 -5.41
C LEU A 96 -1.62 -1.16 -5.60
N LEU A 97 -0.96 -1.28 -6.74
CA LEU A 97 0.00 -0.29 -7.24
C LEU A 97 -0.50 0.12 -8.61
N ASN A 98 -0.76 1.41 -8.81
CA ASN A 98 -1.34 1.94 -10.04
C ASN A 98 -2.65 1.24 -10.44
N GLY A 99 -3.51 0.96 -9.45
CA GLY A 99 -4.75 0.19 -9.64
C GLY A 99 -4.57 -1.29 -9.99
N ARG A 100 -3.34 -1.82 -10.01
CA ARG A 100 -3.04 -3.22 -10.30
C ARG A 100 -2.77 -4.00 -9.02
N ARG A 101 -3.42 -5.15 -8.88
CA ARG A 101 -3.22 -6.06 -7.75
C ARG A 101 -1.78 -6.56 -7.72
N GLN A 102 -1.17 -6.45 -6.56
CA GLN A 102 0.17 -6.94 -6.32
C GLN A 102 0.18 -8.43 -5.97
N VAL A 103 1.31 -9.06 -6.23
CA VAL A 103 1.54 -10.48 -5.95
C VAL A 103 1.94 -10.66 -4.50
N LEU A 104 1.65 -11.84 -3.98
CA LEU A 104 2.07 -12.23 -2.64
C LEU A 104 3.60 -12.39 -2.61
N SER A 105 4.19 -12.08 -1.47
CA SER A 105 5.60 -12.36 -1.18
C SER A 105 5.87 -13.86 -1.24
N SER A 106 7.11 -14.23 -1.56
CA SER A 106 7.59 -15.61 -1.38
C SER A 106 7.81 -15.96 0.09
N VAL A 107 7.88 -14.95 0.96
CA VAL A 107 7.97 -15.07 2.41
C VAL A 107 6.56 -15.18 3.00
N GLN A 108 6.42 -16.00 4.04
CA GLN A 108 5.22 -16.08 4.87
C GLN A 108 5.55 -15.64 6.29
N THR A 109 4.54 -15.21 7.04
CA THR A 109 4.64 -14.94 8.48
C THR A 109 4.95 -16.21 9.27
N ASP A 110 5.30 -16.05 10.54
CA ASP A 110 5.58 -17.18 11.44
C ASP A 110 4.36 -18.11 11.62
N ASP A 111 3.14 -17.60 11.42
CA ASP A 111 1.88 -18.38 11.45
C ASP A 111 1.45 -18.97 10.09
N GLY A 112 2.26 -18.76 9.03
CA GLY A 112 1.98 -19.27 7.68
C GLY A 112 1.02 -18.41 6.85
N SER A 113 0.75 -17.17 7.26
CA SER A 113 -0.04 -16.23 6.47
C SER A 113 0.77 -15.66 5.30
N SER A 114 0.12 -15.57 4.13
CA SER A 114 0.69 -14.89 2.96
C SER A 114 0.30 -13.42 2.94
N PHE A 115 1.21 -12.56 2.51
CA PHE A 115 1.01 -11.11 2.44
C PHE A 115 1.70 -10.53 1.20
N VAL A 116 1.43 -9.25 0.89
CA VAL A 116 2.21 -8.49 -0.10
C VAL A 116 3.33 -7.75 0.63
N ASP A 117 4.59 -7.96 0.22
CA ASP A 117 5.72 -7.24 0.80
C ASP A 117 5.77 -5.80 0.27
N LEU A 118 5.25 -4.87 1.07
CA LEU A 118 5.15 -3.45 0.74
C LEU A 118 6.54 -2.82 0.52
N ALA A 119 7.55 -3.29 1.25
CA ALA A 119 8.89 -2.72 1.16
C ALA A 119 9.59 -3.06 -0.17
N ALA A 120 9.18 -4.14 -0.82
CA ALA A 120 9.68 -4.56 -2.11
C ALA A 120 8.94 -3.90 -3.29
N LEU A 121 7.83 -3.19 -3.06
CA LEU A 121 7.00 -2.63 -4.13
C LEU A 121 7.59 -1.36 -4.73
N VAL A 122 7.81 -0.34 -3.89
CA VAL A 122 8.13 1.01 -4.33
C VAL A 122 8.81 1.79 -3.19
N PRO A 123 9.91 2.52 -3.46
CA PRO A 123 10.53 3.40 -2.47
C PRO A 123 9.59 4.55 -2.07
N MET A 124 9.62 5.00 -0.82
CA MET A 124 8.78 6.12 -0.32
C MET A 124 8.90 7.38 -1.18
N LEU A 125 10.09 7.69 -1.69
CA LEU A 125 10.34 8.88 -2.52
C LEU A 125 9.61 8.83 -3.89
N ALA A 126 9.24 7.64 -4.35
CA ALA A 126 8.54 7.42 -5.61
C ALA A 126 7.00 7.35 -5.43
N ILE A 127 6.51 7.51 -4.20
CA ILE A 127 5.07 7.47 -3.90
C ILE A 127 4.50 8.88 -4.06
N GLU A 128 3.54 9.05 -4.98
CA GLU A 128 2.80 10.31 -5.08
C GLU A 128 1.72 10.43 -4.00
N ARG A 129 0.96 9.35 -3.79
CA ARG A 129 -0.18 9.32 -2.86
C ARG A 129 -0.37 7.90 -2.34
N VAL A 130 -0.78 7.79 -1.07
CA VAL A 130 -1.27 6.55 -0.46
C VAL A 130 -2.73 6.70 -0.10
N GLU A 131 -3.55 5.79 -0.60
CA GLU A 131 -4.97 5.72 -0.28
C GLU A 131 -5.29 4.46 0.52
N ILE A 132 -6.07 4.60 1.59
CA ILE A 132 -6.50 3.51 2.46
C ILE A 132 -8.00 3.50 2.56
N LEU A 133 -8.61 2.43 2.05
CA LEU A 133 -10.03 2.18 2.19
C LEU A 133 -10.30 1.32 3.44
N LYS A 134 -11.02 1.88 4.42
CA LYS A 134 -11.23 1.25 5.74
C LYS A 134 -12.49 0.38 5.83
N ASP A 135 -13.39 0.55 4.87
CA ASP A 135 -14.63 -0.22 4.76
C ASP A 135 -14.77 -0.76 3.34
N GLY A 136 -14.97 -2.07 3.22
CA GLY A 136 -14.79 -2.76 1.94
C GLY A 136 -15.78 -2.28 0.86
N ALA A 137 -15.27 -1.82 -0.29
CA ALA A 137 -16.05 -1.51 -1.50
C ALA A 137 -17.05 -2.63 -1.93
N THR A 138 -18.33 -2.52 -1.58
CA THR A 138 -19.39 -3.47 -2.02
C THR A 138 -19.83 -3.19 -3.45
#